data_AF-A0A837ADM9-F1
#
_entry.id   AF-A0A837ADM9-F1
#
_cell.length_a   1.000
_cell.length_b   1.000
_cell.length_c   1.000
_cell.angle_alpha   90.00
_cell.angle_beta   90.00
_cell.angle_gamma   90.00
#
_symmetry.space_group_name_H-M   'P 1'
#
loop_
_entity.id
_entity.type
_entity.pdbx_description
1 polymer ?
#
loop_
_entity_poly.entity_id
_entity_poly.type
_entity_poly.pdbx_seq_one_letter_code
_entity_poly.pdbx_strand_id
1 'polypeptide(L)'
;MTLDNFSSEEFIENRVINLYDLGVGLGRMIQSRLPSLVDDTDTEKIQIGFGILGIYSGVDPKTLNKIISHIDDITDNIEEILQKSTEISITLSNTFDRLIEQNSKNDDSKHGYERGLSTSYKTLSYFASLWDLEKSSNEYLNTAYNIPRYYVYDFVRRVWTNAGDTRLYEFYPSRKERKYSENIDKESFKTNFKSWILDENTQQVNFSNRVKSIATIHANLTYLSDLLSRVEKLQVEHIFPKKRVAEMDKKNEVILGRIGNAMYLPKLMNEKKKTKTLYEYIPNELASVIKLSSYPSEDDFDTAFHELEKGNADVMNKVILHRSYQVADDIIEKLMNNKF
;
A
#
# COMPACT_ATOMS: atom_id res chain seq x y z
N MET A 1 -21.49 -9.82 11.40
CA MET A 1 -21.59 -10.35 12.76
C MET A 1 -21.32 -9.17 13.68
N THR A 2 -22.37 -8.53 14.17
CA THR A 2 -22.30 -7.46 15.18
C THR A 2 -22.18 -8.15 16.53
N LEU A 3 -21.01 -8.04 17.15
CA LEU A 3 -20.79 -8.47 18.53
C LEU A 3 -20.78 -7.20 19.38
N ASP A 4 -21.98 -6.69 19.66
CA ASP A 4 -22.22 -5.63 20.63
C ASP A 4 -22.17 -6.27 22.02
N ASN A 5 -21.10 -6.05 22.79
CA ASN A 5 -21.05 -6.34 24.24
C ASN A 5 -19.88 -5.59 24.93
N PHE A 6 -19.58 -4.35 24.53
CA PHE A 6 -18.67 -3.51 25.32
C PHE A 6 -19.49 -2.76 26.39
N SER A 7 -19.29 -3.09 27.66
CA SER A 7 -19.78 -2.31 28.80
C SER A 7 -18.60 -1.72 29.57
N SER A 8 -18.42 -0.41 29.45
CA SER A 8 -17.42 0.33 30.22
C SER A 8 -17.66 0.27 31.74
N GLU A 9 -18.92 0.08 32.15
CA GLU A 9 -19.32 -0.02 33.56
C GLU A 9 -18.88 -1.37 34.16
N GLU A 10 -19.00 -2.46 33.41
CA GLU A 10 -18.62 -3.81 33.86
C GLU A 10 -17.10 -3.96 34.04
N PHE A 11 -16.30 -3.29 33.19
CA PHE A 11 -14.83 -3.22 33.34
C PHE A 11 -14.40 -2.44 34.59
N ILE A 12 -15.09 -1.33 34.90
CA ILE A 12 -14.77 -0.49 36.07
C ILE A 12 -15.12 -1.21 37.37
N GLU A 13 -16.22 -1.97 37.40
CA GLU A 13 -16.66 -2.70 38.59
C GLU A 13 -15.90 -4.01 38.82
N ASN A 14 -15.73 -4.84 37.79
CA ASN A 14 -15.21 -6.20 37.96
C ASN A 14 -13.70 -6.33 37.68
N ARG A 15 -13.08 -5.36 37.01
CA ARG A 15 -11.68 -5.43 36.51
C ARG A 15 -11.38 -6.69 35.69
N VAL A 16 -12.39 -7.31 35.10
CA VAL A 16 -12.27 -8.47 34.21
C VAL A 16 -12.27 -7.98 32.78
N ILE A 17 -11.27 -8.41 32.01
CA ILE A 17 -11.20 -8.18 30.55
C ILE A 17 -11.80 -9.42 29.90
N ASN A 18 -12.88 -9.25 29.12
CA ASN A 18 -13.41 -10.36 28.34
C ASN A 18 -12.66 -10.52 27.00
N LEU A 19 -12.89 -11.64 26.29
CA LEU A 19 -12.21 -11.94 25.03
C LEU A 19 -12.44 -10.85 23.96
N TYR A 20 -13.61 -10.21 23.96
CA TYR A 20 -13.92 -9.12 23.03
C TYR A 20 -13.12 -7.86 23.35
N ASP A 21 -13.05 -7.46 24.62
CA ASP A 21 -12.25 -6.34 25.08
C ASP A 21 -10.77 -6.53 24.75
N LEU A 22 -10.28 -7.77 24.94
CA LEU A 22 -8.92 -8.15 24.57
C LEU A 22 -8.69 -8.01 23.06
N GLY A 23 -9.59 -8.58 22.24
CA GLY A 23 -9.50 -8.47 20.77
C GLY A 23 -9.50 -7.02 20.30
N VAL A 24 -10.41 -6.19 20.80
CA VAL A 24 -10.48 -4.75 20.48
C VAL A 24 -9.21 -4.02 20.94
N GLY A 25 -8.76 -4.28 22.17
CA GLY A 25 -7.57 -3.66 22.76
C GLY A 25 -6.31 -3.98 21.98
N LEU A 26 -6.13 -5.25 21.59
CA LEU A 26 -5.02 -5.71 20.77
C LEU A 26 -5.04 -5.06 19.38
N GLY A 27 -6.21 -4.99 18.75
CA GLY A 27 -6.41 -4.31 17.47
C GLY A 27 -6.03 -2.82 17.51
N ARG A 28 -6.46 -2.11 18.56
CA ARG A 28 -6.09 -0.69 18.81
C ARG A 28 -4.59 -0.52 19.05
N MET A 29 -3.98 -1.45 19.80
CA MET A 29 -2.54 -1.43 20.07
C MET A 29 -1.73 -1.57 18.78
N ILE A 30 -2.14 -2.47 17.89
CA ILE A 30 -1.48 -2.69 16.59
C ILE A 30 -1.72 -1.50 15.67
N GLN A 31 -2.96 -1.00 15.56
CA GLN A 31 -3.27 0.15 14.70
C GLN A 31 -2.48 1.40 15.08
N SER A 32 -2.26 1.66 16.37
CA SER A 32 -1.45 2.80 16.82
C SER A 32 0.05 2.66 16.49
N ARG A 33 0.56 1.43 16.33
CA ARG A 33 1.97 1.13 16.00
C ARG A 33 2.23 0.88 14.53
N LEU A 34 1.20 0.46 13.79
CA LEU A 34 1.25 0.11 12.37
C LEU A 34 0.14 0.84 11.60
N PRO A 35 0.08 2.19 11.67
CA PRO A 35 -0.95 2.95 10.97
C PRO A 35 -0.79 2.87 9.45
N SER A 36 0.39 2.51 8.93
CA SER A 36 0.58 2.32 7.49
C SER A 36 -0.21 1.16 6.91
N LEU A 37 -0.37 0.05 7.63
CA LEU A 37 -1.10 -1.13 7.12
C LEU A 37 -2.48 -1.33 7.72
N VAL A 38 -2.78 -0.70 8.85
CA VAL A 38 -4.07 -0.84 9.55
C VAL A 38 -4.78 0.51 9.59
N ASP A 39 -5.98 0.57 9.02
CA ASP A 39 -6.78 1.79 9.00
C ASP A 39 -7.41 2.11 10.36
N ASP A 40 -7.67 3.39 10.61
CA ASP A 40 -8.20 3.90 11.88
C ASP A 40 -9.73 3.74 11.95
N THR A 41 -10.23 2.51 11.74
CA THR A 41 -11.66 2.15 11.84
C THR A 41 -11.86 1.04 12.86
N ASP A 42 -13.02 1.02 13.52
CA ASP A 42 -13.31 -0.01 14.52
C ASP A 42 -13.39 -1.41 13.89
N THR A 43 -13.97 -1.52 12.69
CA THR A 43 -14.03 -2.78 11.94
C THR A 43 -12.64 -3.35 11.68
N GLU A 44 -11.71 -2.53 11.17
CA GLU A 44 -10.34 -2.98 10.88
C GLU A 44 -9.61 -3.38 12.16
N LYS A 45 -9.72 -2.58 13.23
CA LYS A 45 -9.09 -2.87 14.53
C LYS A 45 -9.59 -4.20 15.10
N ILE A 46 -10.91 -4.42 15.12
CA ILE A 46 -11.51 -5.67 15.59
C ILE A 46 -11.00 -6.86 14.76
N GLN A 47 -11.00 -6.73 13.43
CA GLN A 47 -10.55 -7.79 12.54
C GLN A 47 -9.07 -8.14 12.74
N ILE A 48 -8.20 -7.13 12.90
CA ILE A 48 -6.79 -7.34 13.19
C ILE A 48 -6.62 -8.01 14.56
N GLY A 49 -7.26 -7.50 15.61
CA GLY A 49 -7.11 -8.04 16.95
C GLY A 49 -7.52 -9.51 17.07
N PHE A 50 -8.72 -9.87 16.59
CA PHE A 50 -9.15 -11.26 16.55
C PHE A 50 -8.34 -12.12 15.59
N GLY A 51 -7.85 -11.54 14.48
CA GLY A 51 -6.97 -12.22 13.56
C GLY A 51 -5.66 -12.66 14.22
N ILE A 52 -5.06 -11.81 15.05
CA ILE A 52 -3.85 -12.15 15.81
C ILE A 52 -4.12 -13.24 16.84
N LEU A 53 -5.22 -13.15 17.60
CA LEU A 53 -5.60 -14.23 18.54
C LEU A 53 -5.85 -15.55 17.80
N GLY A 54 -6.42 -15.49 16.59
CA GLY A 54 -6.60 -16.64 15.71
C GLY A 54 -5.27 -17.23 15.23
N ILE A 55 -4.30 -16.39 14.84
CA ILE A 55 -2.95 -16.82 14.45
C ILE A 55 -2.25 -17.50 15.63
N TYR A 56 -2.25 -16.85 16.80
CA TYR A 56 -1.66 -17.39 18.02
C TYR A 56 -2.26 -18.76 18.37
N SER A 57 -3.59 -18.87 18.38
CA SER A 57 -4.30 -20.08 18.77
C SER A 57 -4.34 -21.14 17.64
N GLY A 58 -3.79 -20.87 16.46
CA GLY A 58 -3.88 -21.75 15.30
C GLY A 58 -5.30 -21.96 14.74
N VAL A 59 -6.26 -21.12 15.12
CA VAL A 59 -7.67 -21.23 14.73
C VAL A 59 -7.88 -20.69 13.31
N ASP A 60 -8.49 -21.51 12.45
CA ASP A 60 -8.85 -21.12 11.08
C ASP A 60 -9.66 -19.80 11.09
N PRO A 61 -9.27 -18.77 10.30
CA PRO A 61 -9.99 -17.50 10.15
C PRO A 61 -11.49 -17.64 9.86
N LYS A 62 -11.95 -18.75 9.27
CA LYS A 62 -13.37 -19.05 9.02
C LYS A 62 -14.15 -19.40 10.29
N THR A 63 -13.45 -19.80 11.34
CA THR A 63 -14.03 -20.30 12.60
C THR A 63 -13.46 -19.58 13.81
N LEU A 64 -13.22 -18.26 13.71
CA LEU A 64 -12.68 -17.43 14.80
C LEU A 64 -13.51 -17.49 16.08
N ASN A 65 -14.79 -17.86 16.01
CA ASN A 65 -15.60 -18.12 17.19
C ASN A 65 -15.06 -19.26 18.08
N LYS A 66 -14.20 -20.13 17.56
CA LYS A 66 -13.51 -21.20 18.31
C LYS A 66 -12.32 -20.70 19.14
N ILE A 67 -11.95 -19.42 19.05
CA ILE A 67 -10.93 -18.83 19.95
C ILE A 67 -11.35 -18.98 21.43
N ILE A 68 -12.66 -19.01 21.71
CA ILE A 68 -13.16 -19.20 23.08
C ILE A 68 -12.67 -20.50 23.74
N SER A 69 -12.36 -21.55 22.96
CA SER A 69 -11.81 -22.80 23.51
C SER A 69 -10.32 -22.73 23.83
N HIS A 70 -9.67 -21.60 23.55
CA HIS A 70 -8.25 -21.34 23.79
C HIS A 70 -8.05 -20.18 24.79
N ILE A 71 -9.11 -19.77 25.50
CA ILE A 71 -9.07 -18.58 26.36
C ILE A 71 -8.10 -18.74 27.53
N ASP A 72 -7.98 -19.93 28.11
CA ASP A 72 -7.05 -20.21 29.20
C ASP A 72 -5.60 -20.06 28.71
N ASP A 73 -5.27 -20.67 27.57
CA ASP A 73 -3.94 -20.57 26.93
C ASP A 73 -3.58 -19.12 26.54
N ILE A 74 -4.53 -18.37 25.97
CA ILE A 74 -4.37 -16.95 25.67
C ILE A 74 -4.11 -16.15 26.96
N THR A 75 -4.81 -16.47 28.04
CA THR A 75 -4.69 -15.77 29.33
C THR A 75 -3.31 -16.01 29.93
N ASP A 76 -2.85 -17.26 29.92
CA ASP A 76 -1.55 -17.66 30.46
C ASP A 76 -0.37 -17.05 29.67
N ASN A 77 -0.56 -16.75 28.38
CA ASN A 77 0.49 -16.25 27.49
C ASN A 77 0.26 -14.83 26.96
N ILE A 78 -0.62 -14.05 27.60
CA ILE A 78 -1.01 -12.72 27.12
C ILE A 78 0.17 -11.76 26.94
N GLU A 79 1.16 -11.81 27.84
CA GLU A 79 2.35 -10.98 27.78
C GLU A 79 3.16 -11.26 26.50
N GLU A 80 3.33 -12.54 26.16
CA GLU A 80 4.03 -12.95 24.94
C GLU A 80 3.27 -12.48 23.69
N ILE A 81 1.94 -12.63 23.65
CA ILE A 81 1.10 -12.20 22.54
C ILE A 81 1.25 -10.69 22.31
N LEU A 82 1.19 -9.89 23.38
CA LEU A 82 1.33 -8.43 23.33
C LEU A 82 2.74 -8.01 22.88
N GLN A 83 3.77 -8.68 23.42
CA GLN A 83 5.16 -8.41 23.06
C GLN A 83 5.41 -8.72 21.58
N LYS A 84 5.09 -9.93 21.11
CA LYS A 84 5.28 -10.34 19.71
C LYS A 84 4.50 -9.45 18.75
N SER A 85 3.24 -9.14 19.07
CA SER A 85 2.42 -8.23 18.27
C SER A 85 3.05 -6.85 18.15
N THR A 86 3.60 -6.33 19.25
CA THR A 86 4.31 -5.05 19.27
C THR A 86 5.58 -5.09 18.41
N GLU A 87 6.41 -6.11 18.56
CA GLU A 87 7.67 -6.24 17.84
C GLU A 87 7.48 -6.39 16.33
N ILE A 88 6.50 -7.21 15.91
CA ILE A 88 6.15 -7.35 14.50
C ILE A 88 5.59 -6.03 13.96
N SER A 89 4.72 -5.35 14.71
CA SER A 89 4.17 -4.04 14.31
C SER A 89 5.28 -3.01 14.05
N ILE A 90 6.28 -2.94 14.93
CA ILE A 90 7.44 -2.05 14.79
C ILE A 90 8.28 -2.44 13.56
N THR A 91 8.52 -3.74 13.36
CA THR A 91 9.26 -4.23 12.20
C THR A 91 8.58 -3.82 10.89
N LEU A 92 7.25 -4.00 10.82
CA LEU A 92 6.47 -3.64 9.64
C LEU A 92 6.40 -2.11 9.45
N SER A 93 6.20 -1.33 10.51
CA SER A 93 6.06 0.13 10.40
C SER A 93 7.34 0.81 9.91
N ASN A 94 8.51 0.36 10.38
CA ASN A 94 9.80 0.87 9.92
C ASN A 94 9.96 0.85 8.38
N THR A 95 9.35 -0.15 7.73
CA THR A 95 9.34 -0.25 6.27
C THR A 95 8.14 0.44 5.64
N PHE A 96 6.92 0.09 6.06
CA PHE A 96 5.71 0.52 5.38
C PHE A 96 5.41 2.00 5.58
N ASP A 97 5.84 2.61 6.67
CA ASP A 97 5.70 4.05 6.83
C ASP A 97 6.48 4.76 5.72
N ARG A 98 7.74 4.37 5.46
CA ARG A 98 8.54 4.93 4.37
C ARG A 98 7.97 4.62 2.99
N LEU A 99 7.37 3.44 2.82
CA LEU A 99 6.94 2.95 1.52
C LEU A 99 5.62 3.59 1.06
N ILE A 100 4.65 3.79 1.97
CA ILE A 100 3.29 4.19 1.61
C ILE A 100 2.75 5.42 2.37
N GLU A 101 3.59 6.11 3.14
CA GLU A 101 3.26 7.41 3.72
C GLU A 101 2.88 8.41 2.61
N GLN A 102 1.74 9.06 2.83
CA GLN A 102 1.32 10.24 2.12
C GLN A 102 1.66 11.47 2.94
N ASN A 103 2.46 12.36 2.38
CA ASN A 103 2.64 13.69 2.96
C ASN A 103 1.45 14.62 2.62
N SER A 104 0.20 14.14 2.63
CA SER A 104 -0.94 14.83 1.98
C SER A 104 -2.03 15.38 2.91
N LYS A 105 -2.06 15.06 4.21
CA LYS A 105 -3.19 15.44 5.07
C LYS A 105 -3.20 16.93 5.45
N ASN A 106 -4.39 17.53 5.41
CA ASN A 106 -4.65 18.92 5.75
C ASN A 106 -4.43 19.24 7.24
N ASP A 107 -4.45 18.24 8.10
CA ASP A 107 -4.33 18.38 9.56
C ASP A 107 -2.93 17.91 9.96
N ASP A 108 -2.14 18.81 10.56
CA ASP A 108 -0.71 18.60 10.86
C ASP A 108 -0.49 17.55 11.99
N SER A 109 -1.55 16.86 12.43
CA SER A 109 -1.58 15.94 13.56
C SER A 109 -1.62 14.45 13.19
N LYS A 110 -1.90 14.06 11.93
CA LYS A 110 -1.93 12.63 11.52
C LYS A 110 -1.32 12.41 10.12
N HIS A 111 -0.30 11.55 10.05
CA HIS A 111 0.24 11.03 8.79
C HIS A 111 -0.86 10.32 7.97
N GLY A 112 -0.90 10.56 6.66
CA GLY A 112 -1.75 9.82 5.72
C GLY A 112 -1.00 8.62 5.15
N TYR A 113 -1.71 7.58 4.70
CA TYR A 113 -1.08 6.41 4.04
C TYR A 113 -1.95 5.93 2.87
N GLU A 114 -1.36 5.69 1.70
CA GLU A 114 -2.09 5.13 0.54
C GLU A 114 -2.19 3.61 0.67
N ARG A 115 -3.24 3.13 1.33
CA ARG A 115 -3.47 1.70 1.64
C ARG A 115 -4.25 0.94 0.58
N GLY A 116 -4.35 1.45 -0.65
CA GLY A 116 -5.10 0.84 -1.74
C GLY A 116 -4.66 -0.58 -2.14
N LEU A 117 -3.48 -1.06 -1.69
CA LEU A 117 -3.02 -2.44 -1.87
C LEU A 117 -3.08 -3.29 -0.59
N SER A 118 -3.49 -2.70 0.53
CA SER A 118 -3.62 -3.36 1.83
C SER A 118 -5.02 -3.92 2.02
N THR A 119 -5.09 -5.04 2.73
CA THR A 119 -6.33 -5.61 3.30
C THR A 119 -5.97 -6.22 4.64
N SER A 120 -6.92 -6.34 5.56
CA SER A 120 -6.64 -6.89 6.90
C SER A 120 -6.06 -8.30 6.83
N TYR A 121 -6.59 -9.16 5.95
CA TYR A 121 -6.05 -10.53 5.77
C TYR A 121 -4.62 -10.55 5.24
N LYS A 122 -4.28 -9.65 4.31
CA LYS A 122 -2.91 -9.50 3.84
C LYS A 122 -1.99 -9.01 4.94
N THR A 123 -2.41 -8.02 5.73
CA THR A 123 -1.65 -7.54 6.89
C THR A 123 -1.44 -8.66 7.91
N LEU A 124 -2.50 -9.42 8.25
CA LEU A 124 -2.43 -10.57 9.15
C LEU A 124 -1.50 -11.68 8.65
N SER A 125 -1.38 -11.87 7.34
CA SER A 125 -0.45 -12.86 6.78
C SER A 125 1.02 -12.53 7.06
N TYR A 126 1.34 -11.23 7.21
CA TYR A 126 2.68 -10.79 7.62
C TYR A 126 2.96 -11.16 9.08
N PHE A 127 1.98 -10.99 9.96
CA PHE A 127 2.07 -11.46 11.33
C PHE A 127 2.20 -12.98 11.38
N ALA A 128 1.34 -13.72 10.67
CA ALA A 128 1.39 -15.17 10.63
C ALA A 128 2.76 -15.70 10.17
N SER A 129 3.37 -15.06 9.16
CA SER A 129 4.68 -15.47 8.64
C SER A 129 5.85 -15.16 9.57
N LEU A 130 5.69 -14.26 10.54
CA LEU A 130 6.73 -13.85 11.48
C LEU A 130 6.52 -14.40 12.90
N TRP A 131 5.32 -14.92 13.21
CA TRP A 131 4.85 -15.20 14.57
C TRP A 131 5.74 -16.18 15.37
N ASP A 132 6.14 -17.28 14.72
CA ASP A 132 6.95 -18.35 15.31
C ASP A 132 8.44 -18.24 15.00
N LEU A 133 8.86 -17.14 14.34
CA LEU A 133 10.25 -16.94 13.98
C LEU A 133 10.96 -16.11 15.05
N GLU A 134 12.12 -16.56 15.49
CA GLU A 134 12.98 -15.77 16.36
C GLU A 134 13.49 -14.54 15.60
N LYS A 135 13.36 -13.34 16.18
CA LYS A 135 13.70 -12.06 15.55
C LYS A 135 15.15 -11.97 15.04
N SER A 136 16.08 -12.62 15.74
CA SER A 136 17.50 -12.69 15.37
C SER A 136 17.80 -13.73 14.30
N SER A 137 16.85 -14.60 13.95
CA SER A 137 17.06 -15.66 12.98
C SER A 137 17.16 -15.11 11.56
N ASN A 138 17.99 -15.77 10.73
CA ASN A 138 18.08 -15.45 9.30
C ASN A 138 16.72 -15.61 8.60
N GLU A 139 15.87 -16.54 9.05
CA GLU A 139 14.55 -16.73 8.46
C GLU A 139 13.62 -15.54 8.74
N TYR A 140 13.61 -15.01 9.97
CA TYR A 140 12.87 -13.79 10.29
C TYR A 140 13.36 -12.62 9.44
N LEU A 141 14.69 -12.41 9.40
CA LEU A 141 15.29 -11.30 8.67
C LEU A 141 14.98 -11.39 7.17
N ASN A 142 15.06 -12.58 6.57
CA ASN A 142 14.73 -12.80 5.16
C ASN A 142 13.23 -12.61 4.89
N THR A 143 12.37 -13.11 5.77
CA THR A 143 10.90 -12.94 5.66
C THR A 143 10.53 -11.47 5.74
N ALA A 144 11.00 -10.76 6.78
CA ALA A 144 10.78 -9.33 6.96
C ALA A 144 11.30 -8.52 5.77
N TYR A 145 12.49 -8.86 5.26
CA TYR A 145 13.10 -8.23 4.08
C TYR A 145 12.24 -8.40 2.82
N ASN A 146 11.58 -9.54 2.65
CA ASN A 146 10.82 -9.87 1.43
C ASN A 146 9.36 -9.40 1.47
N ILE A 147 8.75 -9.21 2.65
CA ILE A 147 7.37 -8.73 2.79
C ILE A 147 7.04 -7.48 1.93
N PRO A 148 7.88 -6.42 1.89
CA PRO A 148 7.63 -5.24 1.05
C PRO A 148 7.59 -5.54 -0.45
N ARG A 149 8.34 -6.56 -0.90
CA ARG A 149 8.31 -7.02 -2.30
C ARG A 149 7.02 -7.76 -2.59
N TYR A 150 6.63 -8.67 -1.69
CA TYR A 150 5.36 -9.38 -1.78
C TYR A 150 4.17 -8.44 -1.69
N TYR A 151 4.27 -7.31 -0.98
CA TYR A 151 3.21 -6.32 -0.92
C TYR A 151 2.78 -5.85 -2.31
N VAL A 152 3.72 -5.57 -3.22
CA VAL A 152 3.38 -5.18 -4.60
C VAL A 152 3.17 -6.41 -5.49
N TYR A 153 3.98 -7.45 -5.35
CA TYR A 153 3.89 -8.66 -6.18
C TYR A 153 2.56 -9.41 -6.03
N ASP A 154 2.10 -9.63 -4.80
CA ASP A 154 0.80 -10.28 -4.55
C ASP A 154 -0.37 -9.44 -5.07
N PHE A 155 -0.23 -8.11 -5.03
CA PHE A 155 -1.24 -7.21 -5.57
C PHE A 155 -1.36 -7.37 -7.09
N VAL A 156 -0.24 -7.29 -7.83
CA VAL A 156 -0.28 -7.43 -9.30
C VAL A 156 -0.70 -8.84 -9.73
N ARG A 157 -0.45 -9.85 -8.89
CA ARG A 157 -0.93 -11.23 -9.07
C ARG A 157 -2.36 -11.48 -8.61
N ARG A 158 -3.02 -10.48 -8.01
CA ARG A 158 -4.39 -10.58 -7.48
C ARG A 158 -4.57 -11.71 -6.47
N VAL A 159 -3.52 -12.02 -5.71
CA VAL A 159 -3.46 -13.12 -4.74
C VAL A 159 -4.56 -13.02 -3.68
N TRP A 160 -4.88 -11.80 -3.27
CA TRP A 160 -5.83 -11.52 -2.19
C TRP A 160 -7.26 -11.27 -2.67
N THR A 161 -7.62 -11.72 -3.89
CA THR A 161 -8.99 -11.61 -4.40
C THR A 161 -9.83 -12.84 -4.00
N ASN A 162 -11.10 -12.61 -3.63
CA ASN A 162 -12.18 -13.60 -3.43
C ASN A 162 -12.07 -14.62 -2.27
N ALA A 163 -10.90 -14.90 -1.68
CA ALA A 163 -10.75 -15.91 -0.61
C ALA A 163 -9.71 -15.54 0.46
N GLY A 164 -9.84 -14.35 1.06
CA GLY A 164 -8.84 -13.79 1.99
C GLY A 164 -8.62 -14.61 3.27
N ASP A 165 -9.67 -15.22 3.81
CA ASP A 165 -9.65 -16.08 5.01
C ASP A 165 -8.85 -17.38 4.78
N THR A 166 -9.14 -18.07 3.68
CA THR A 166 -8.48 -19.30 3.25
C THR A 166 -7.01 -18.99 2.96
N ARG A 167 -6.77 -17.90 2.24
CA ARG A 167 -5.43 -17.47 1.89
C ARG A 167 -4.61 -17.10 3.13
N LEU A 168 -5.19 -16.40 4.10
CA LEU A 168 -4.53 -16.12 5.37
C LEU A 168 -4.13 -17.42 6.08
N TYR A 169 -5.02 -18.42 6.12
CA TYR A 169 -4.74 -19.68 6.82
C TYR A 169 -3.56 -20.45 6.21
N GLU A 170 -3.31 -20.33 4.90
CA GLU A 170 -2.13 -20.90 4.24
C GLU A 170 -0.79 -20.37 4.80
N PHE A 171 -0.78 -19.17 5.40
CA PHE A 171 0.39 -18.54 6.02
C PHE A 171 0.55 -18.86 7.52
N TYR A 172 -0.41 -19.54 8.13
CA TYR A 172 -0.32 -19.84 9.56
C TYR A 172 0.91 -20.69 9.87
N PRO A 173 1.55 -20.50 11.05
CA PRO A 173 2.72 -21.28 11.43
C PRO A 173 2.48 -22.79 11.46
N SER A 174 1.24 -23.22 11.72
CA SER A 174 0.85 -24.63 11.70
C SER A 174 0.75 -25.23 10.29
N ARG A 175 0.68 -24.41 9.24
CA ARG A 175 0.52 -24.83 7.84
C ARG A 175 1.77 -24.59 7.00
N LYS A 176 2.27 -23.36 7.00
CA LYS A 176 3.43 -22.91 6.19
C LYS A 176 3.32 -23.27 4.71
N GLU A 177 2.10 -23.35 4.17
CA GLU A 177 1.83 -23.64 2.75
C GLU A 177 2.27 -22.46 1.87
N ARG A 178 2.22 -21.24 2.42
CA ARG A 178 2.84 -20.04 1.86
C ARG A 178 3.74 -19.38 2.88
N LYS A 179 4.79 -18.73 2.39
CA LYS A 179 5.76 -18.01 3.21
C LYS A 179 6.36 -16.86 2.42
N TYR A 180 6.77 -15.82 3.12
CA TYR A 180 7.46 -14.68 2.52
C TYR A 180 8.99 -14.82 2.57
N SER A 181 9.53 -15.91 3.09
CA SER A 181 10.98 -16.14 3.14
C SER A 181 11.63 -16.39 1.77
N GLU A 182 10.84 -16.75 0.75
CA GLU A 182 11.34 -17.04 -0.60
C GLU A 182 11.52 -15.77 -1.42
N ASN A 183 12.63 -15.71 -2.17
CA ASN A 183 12.89 -14.61 -3.08
C ASN A 183 11.92 -14.65 -4.27
N ILE A 184 11.45 -13.47 -4.67
CA ILE A 184 10.59 -13.31 -5.84
C ILE A 184 11.44 -13.35 -7.10
N ASP A 185 11.06 -14.18 -8.07
CA ASP A 185 11.65 -14.14 -9.41
C ASP A 185 11.33 -12.80 -10.10
N LYS A 186 12.38 -12.09 -10.51
CA LYS A 186 12.29 -10.73 -11.04
C LYS A 186 11.51 -10.68 -12.36
N GLU A 187 11.69 -11.68 -13.22
CA GLU A 187 11.02 -11.73 -14.53
C GLU A 187 9.54 -12.09 -14.39
N SER A 188 9.20 -12.98 -13.45
CA SER A 188 7.82 -13.21 -13.03
C SER A 188 7.19 -11.93 -12.48
N PHE A 189 7.91 -11.15 -11.65
CA PHE A 189 7.41 -9.89 -11.13
C PHE A 189 7.09 -8.91 -12.27
N LYS A 190 8.03 -8.67 -13.18
CA LYS A 190 7.82 -7.82 -14.37
C LYS A 190 6.63 -8.27 -15.19
N THR A 191 6.52 -9.58 -15.46
CA THR A 191 5.44 -10.15 -16.27
C THR A 191 4.07 -9.90 -15.64
N ASN A 192 3.92 -10.15 -14.34
CA ASN A 192 2.65 -9.94 -13.64
C ASN A 192 2.31 -8.45 -13.52
N PHE A 193 3.29 -7.58 -13.30
CA PHE A 193 3.07 -6.13 -13.26
C PHE A 193 2.62 -5.61 -14.64
N LYS A 194 3.28 -6.05 -15.71
CA LYS A 194 2.88 -5.72 -17.09
C LYS A 194 1.45 -6.17 -17.39
N SER A 195 1.09 -7.39 -16.97
CA SER A 195 -0.29 -7.90 -17.10
C SER A 195 -1.28 -7.02 -16.35
N TRP A 196 -0.95 -6.59 -15.12
CA TRP A 196 -1.81 -5.69 -14.35
C TRP A 196 -2.00 -4.33 -15.02
N ILE A 197 -0.94 -3.73 -15.58
CA ILE A 197 -1.01 -2.46 -16.33
C ILE A 197 -1.95 -2.58 -17.53
N LEU A 198 -1.84 -3.69 -18.28
CA LEU A 198 -2.69 -3.94 -19.43
C LEU A 198 -4.15 -4.17 -19.04
N ASP A 199 -4.39 -4.89 -17.95
CA ASP A 199 -5.74 -5.20 -17.47
C ASP A 199 -6.48 -4.01 -16.85
N GLU A 200 -5.78 -2.99 -16.33
CA GLU A 200 -6.43 -1.76 -15.86
C GLU A 200 -7.09 -0.96 -17.01
N ASN A 201 -7.43 -1.58 -18.16
CA ASN A 201 -7.66 -0.95 -19.47
C ASN A 201 -8.81 0.07 -19.58
N THR A 202 -9.44 0.43 -18.47
CA THR A 202 -10.62 1.29 -18.45
C THR A 202 -10.24 2.76 -18.66
N GLN A 203 -11.05 3.49 -19.44
CA GLN A 203 -10.97 4.93 -19.71
C GLN A 203 -11.37 5.74 -18.45
N GLN A 204 -10.72 5.49 -17.32
CA GLN A 204 -10.93 6.28 -16.12
C GLN A 204 -10.17 7.59 -16.26
N VAL A 205 -10.83 8.71 -15.99
CA VAL A 205 -10.16 10.01 -15.86
C VAL A 205 -9.50 10.17 -14.49
N ASN A 206 -10.10 9.57 -13.46
CA ASN A 206 -9.64 9.67 -12.08
C ASN A 206 -8.74 8.49 -11.71
N PHE A 207 -7.76 8.75 -10.84
CA PHE A 207 -6.91 7.70 -10.28
C PHE A 207 -7.71 6.88 -9.25
N SER A 208 -7.70 5.56 -9.42
CA SER A 208 -8.18 4.62 -8.40
C SER A 208 -7.26 4.65 -7.18
N ASN A 209 -7.73 4.17 -6.02
CA ASN A 209 -6.88 4.06 -4.82
C ASN A 209 -5.65 3.17 -5.07
N ARG A 210 -5.78 2.17 -5.95
CA ARG A 210 -4.67 1.29 -6.35
C ARG A 210 -3.61 2.07 -7.14
N VAL A 211 -4.02 2.87 -8.12
CA VAL A 211 -3.12 3.73 -8.89
C VAL A 211 -2.41 4.73 -7.97
N LYS A 212 -3.13 5.35 -7.04
CA LYS A 212 -2.53 6.27 -6.05
C LYS A 212 -1.48 5.55 -5.20
N SER A 213 -1.80 4.38 -4.64
CA SER A 213 -0.83 3.59 -3.87
C SER A 213 0.44 3.26 -4.64
N ILE A 214 0.33 2.79 -5.89
CA ILE A 214 1.52 2.47 -6.68
C ILE A 214 2.29 3.75 -7.02
N ALA A 215 1.61 4.86 -7.31
CA ALA A 215 2.26 6.15 -7.52
C ALA A 215 2.98 6.67 -6.25
N THR A 216 2.43 6.45 -5.05
CA THR A 216 3.09 6.76 -3.77
C THR A 216 4.35 5.93 -3.60
N ILE A 217 4.26 4.62 -3.85
CA ILE A 217 5.40 3.71 -3.76
C ILE A 217 6.50 4.14 -4.74
N HIS A 218 6.15 4.43 -6.00
CA HIS A 218 7.10 4.93 -6.99
C HIS A 218 7.80 6.19 -6.49
N ALA A 219 7.03 7.18 -6.07
CA ALA A 219 7.55 8.47 -5.65
C ALA A 219 8.49 8.34 -4.43
N ASN A 220 8.07 7.59 -3.40
CA ASN A 220 8.85 7.35 -2.19
C ASN A 220 10.13 6.54 -2.44
N LEU A 221 10.18 5.70 -3.48
CA LEU A 221 11.36 4.90 -3.84
C LEU A 221 12.33 5.62 -4.80
N THR A 222 11.91 6.73 -5.44
CA THR A 222 12.65 7.33 -6.56
C THR A 222 12.99 8.80 -6.33
N TYR A 223 12.02 9.69 -6.45
CA TYR A 223 12.27 11.13 -6.55
C TYR A 223 11.82 11.93 -5.32
N LEU A 224 11.10 11.31 -4.39
CA LEU A 224 10.79 11.89 -3.07
C LEU A 224 11.66 11.34 -1.95
N SER A 225 12.41 10.24 -2.18
CA SER A 225 13.38 9.74 -1.20
C SER A 225 14.45 10.78 -0.87
N ASP A 226 14.79 11.62 -1.86
CA ASP A 226 15.92 12.55 -1.83
C ASP A 226 15.46 14.03 -1.81
N LEU A 227 14.17 14.30 -2.04
CA LEU A 227 13.68 15.68 -2.14
C LEU A 227 13.50 16.30 -0.74
N LEU A 228 14.36 17.30 -0.49
CA LEU A 228 14.22 18.46 0.38
C LEU A 228 12.90 18.54 1.17
N SER A 229 13.05 18.41 2.49
CA SER A 229 12.15 18.84 3.56
C SER A 229 10.66 18.48 3.38
N ARG A 230 10.19 17.58 4.25
CA ARG A 230 8.78 17.18 4.47
C ARG A 230 7.88 18.35 4.95
N VAL A 231 8.05 19.55 4.40
CA VAL A 231 7.43 20.81 4.84
C VAL A 231 6.17 21.10 4.05
N GLU A 232 6.07 20.61 2.80
CA GLU A 232 4.91 20.88 1.95
C GLU A 232 4.04 19.65 1.71
N LYS A 233 2.72 19.86 1.73
CA LYS A 233 1.73 18.82 1.45
C LYS A 233 1.86 18.35 0.00
N LEU A 234 2.00 17.05 -0.21
CA LEU A 234 2.07 16.46 -1.55
C LEU A 234 0.67 16.08 -2.04
N GLN A 235 0.47 16.20 -3.35
CA GLN A 235 -0.75 15.80 -4.03
C GLN A 235 -0.43 14.96 -5.25
N VAL A 236 -1.25 13.93 -5.50
CA VAL A 236 -1.22 13.19 -6.75
C VAL A 236 -1.78 14.06 -7.88
N GLU A 237 -1.01 14.21 -8.94
CA GLU A 237 -1.25 15.07 -10.09
C GLU A 237 -1.24 14.26 -11.39
N HIS A 238 -1.97 14.79 -12.37
CA HIS A 238 -1.97 14.31 -13.75
C HIS A 238 -0.81 14.93 -14.53
N ILE A 239 0.12 14.09 -15.02
CA ILE A 239 1.26 14.52 -15.84
C ILE A 239 0.79 15.25 -17.10
N PHE A 240 -0.12 14.61 -17.84
CA PHE A 240 -0.97 15.20 -18.88
C PHE A 240 -2.18 15.84 -18.21
N PRO A 241 -2.27 17.18 -18.14
CA PRO A 241 -3.26 17.86 -17.31
C PRO A 241 -4.69 17.63 -17.80
N LYS A 242 -5.57 17.15 -16.90
CA LYS A 242 -6.97 16.81 -17.22
C LYS A 242 -7.70 17.87 -18.02
N LYS A 243 -7.59 19.13 -17.58
CA LYS A 243 -8.33 20.24 -18.19
C LYS A 243 -7.87 20.50 -19.63
N ARG A 244 -6.55 20.48 -19.87
CA ARG A 244 -5.98 20.65 -21.22
C ARG A 244 -6.40 19.50 -22.14
N VAL A 245 -6.33 18.26 -21.64
CA VAL A 245 -6.74 17.08 -22.41
C VAL A 245 -8.25 17.12 -22.70
N ALA A 246 -9.11 17.46 -21.75
CA ALA A 246 -10.56 17.55 -21.97
C ALA A 246 -10.97 18.66 -22.98
N GLU A 247 -10.14 19.68 -23.15
CA GLU A 247 -10.35 20.72 -24.16
C GLU A 247 -10.13 20.17 -25.59
N MET A 248 -9.28 19.16 -25.76
CA MET A 248 -8.90 18.55 -27.05
C MET A 248 -9.62 17.21 -27.32
N ASP A 249 -9.69 16.33 -26.32
CA ASP A 249 -10.28 14.99 -26.39
C ASP A 249 -11.79 15.01 -26.14
N LYS A 250 -12.56 15.37 -27.17
CA LYS A 250 -14.04 15.42 -27.05
C LYS A 250 -14.70 14.05 -26.93
N LYS A 251 -14.01 12.97 -27.26
CA LYS A 251 -14.52 11.60 -27.22
C LYS A 251 -14.19 10.87 -25.91
N ASN A 252 -13.35 11.47 -25.05
CA ASN A 252 -12.84 10.86 -23.82
C ASN A 252 -12.09 9.54 -24.09
N GLU A 253 -11.29 9.51 -25.14
CA GLU A 253 -10.49 8.36 -25.56
C GLU A 253 -9.18 8.23 -24.77
N VAL A 254 -8.70 9.29 -24.11
CA VAL A 254 -7.43 9.29 -23.37
C VAL A 254 -7.56 8.62 -22.00
N ILE A 255 -6.64 7.70 -21.68
CA ILE A 255 -6.60 6.92 -20.43
C ILE A 255 -5.95 7.68 -19.26
N LEU A 256 -6.48 8.84 -18.91
CA LEU A 256 -5.87 9.77 -17.95
C LEU A 256 -5.66 9.21 -16.53
N GLY A 257 -6.43 8.21 -16.09
CA GLY A 257 -6.41 7.63 -14.76
C GLY A 257 -5.36 6.54 -14.55
N ARG A 258 -4.43 6.35 -15.49
CA ARG A 258 -3.36 5.35 -15.36
C ARG A 258 -2.18 5.85 -14.55
N ILE A 259 -1.44 4.88 -14.00
CA ILE A 259 -0.22 5.16 -13.25
C ILE A 259 0.83 5.92 -14.06
N GLY A 260 0.96 5.65 -15.35
CA GLY A 260 1.87 6.40 -16.22
C GLY A 260 1.50 7.87 -16.34
N ASN A 261 0.27 8.27 -15.97
CA ASN A 261 -0.12 9.67 -15.88
C ASN A 261 -0.13 10.23 -14.45
N ALA A 262 0.19 9.40 -13.45
CA ALA A 262 0.21 9.79 -12.04
C ALA A 262 1.63 10.18 -11.60
N MET A 263 1.72 11.26 -10.84
CA MET A 263 2.91 11.62 -10.06
C MET A 263 2.52 12.40 -8.81
N TYR A 264 3.33 12.34 -7.76
CA TYR A 264 3.23 13.27 -6.63
C TYR A 264 4.05 14.54 -6.85
N LEU A 265 3.45 15.69 -6.52
CA LEU A 265 4.07 17.01 -6.50
C LEU A 265 3.67 17.77 -5.22
N PRO A 266 4.48 18.73 -4.74
CA PRO A 266 4.04 19.70 -3.73
C PRO A 266 2.78 20.45 -4.17
N LYS A 267 1.83 20.64 -3.25
CA LYS A 267 0.49 21.16 -3.54
C LYS A 267 0.51 22.55 -4.16
N LEU A 268 1.30 23.48 -3.61
CA LEU A 268 1.41 24.84 -4.14
C LEU A 268 2.02 24.82 -5.54
N MET A 269 2.97 23.92 -5.78
CA MET A 269 3.55 23.73 -7.10
C MET A 269 2.50 23.22 -8.09
N ASN A 270 1.68 22.26 -7.66
CA ASN A 270 0.60 21.72 -8.48
C ASN A 270 -0.45 22.79 -8.85
N GLU A 271 -0.87 23.59 -7.86
CA GLU A 271 -1.83 24.68 -8.03
C GLU A 271 -1.31 25.77 -8.99
N LYS A 272 0.00 26.06 -8.94
CA LYS A 272 0.63 27.05 -9.84
C LYS A 272 0.83 26.52 -11.26
N LYS A 273 1.16 25.23 -11.42
CA LYS A 273 1.35 24.55 -12.71
C LYS A 273 0.07 24.58 -13.55
N LYS A 274 -1.11 24.38 -12.95
CA LYS A 274 -2.42 24.38 -13.64
C LYS A 274 -2.45 23.41 -14.83
N THR A 275 -2.59 23.92 -16.05
CA THR A 275 -2.71 23.15 -17.29
C THR A 275 -1.38 22.93 -18.00
N LYS A 276 -0.28 23.34 -17.37
CA LYS A 276 1.06 23.21 -17.91
C LYS A 276 1.70 21.85 -17.59
N THR A 277 2.67 21.43 -18.37
CA THR A 277 3.63 20.36 -18.02
C THR A 277 4.71 20.92 -17.08
N LEU A 278 5.60 20.06 -16.57
CA LEU A 278 6.74 20.53 -15.77
C LEU A 278 7.75 21.36 -16.59
N TYR A 279 7.91 21.04 -17.88
CA TYR A 279 8.78 21.79 -18.80
C TYR A 279 8.29 23.22 -19.03
N GLU A 280 6.97 23.40 -19.13
CA GLU A 280 6.34 24.71 -19.35
C GLU A 280 6.26 25.59 -18.08
N TYR A 281 6.53 25.02 -16.90
CA TYR A 281 6.42 25.71 -15.61
C TYR A 281 7.77 26.19 -15.07
N ILE A 282 8.68 25.28 -14.66
CA ILE A 282 10.00 25.60 -14.08
C ILE A 282 11.00 24.44 -14.31
N PRO A 283 11.46 24.21 -15.56
CA PRO A 283 12.22 23.00 -15.92
C PRO A 283 13.54 22.85 -15.14
N ASN A 284 14.26 23.96 -14.92
CA ASN A 284 15.58 23.94 -14.29
C ASN A 284 15.54 23.60 -12.78
N GLU A 285 14.48 24.00 -12.09
CA GLU A 285 14.31 23.74 -10.65
C GLU A 285 13.84 22.31 -10.36
N LEU A 286 13.28 21.62 -11.38
CA LEU A 286 12.70 20.29 -11.26
C LEU A 286 13.45 19.22 -12.05
N ALA A 287 14.66 19.51 -12.53
CA ALA A 287 15.43 18.59 -13.36
C ALA A 287 15.65 17.22 -12.70
N SER A 288 15.89 17.18 -11.38
CA SER A 288 16.02 15.93 -10.62
C SER A 288 14.70 15.16 -10.56
N VAL A 289 13.57 15.84 -10.31
CA VAL A 289 12.24 15.25 -10.28
C VAL A 289 11.87 14.70 -11.66
N ILE A 290 12.08 15.46 -12.73
CA ILE A 290 11.80 15.05 -14.12
C ILE A 290 12.58 13.77 -14.44
N LYS A 291 13.89 13.75 -14.11
CA LYS A 291 14.76 12.59 -14.36
C LYS A 291 14.36 11.37 -13.55
N LEU A 292 14.12 11.52 -12.26
CA LEU A 292 13.91 10.39 -11.33
C LEU A 292 12.46 9.87 -11.34
N SER A 293 11.49 10.67 -11.81
CA SER A 293 10.08 10.27 -11.91
C SER A 293 9.72 9.59 -13.24
N SER A 294 10.71 9.31 -14.09
CA SER A 294 10.47 8.79 -15.45
C SER A 294 9.46 9.68 -16.20
N TYR A 295 9.61 11.01 -16.08
CA TYR A 295 8.70 11.97 -16.71
C TYR A 295 8.85 11.90 -18.24
N PRO A 296 7.76 11.98 -19.03
CA PRO A 296 7.86 12.00 -20.50
C PRO A 296 8.74 13.16 -20.97
N SER A 297 9.38 13.03 -22.13
CA SER A 297 10.21 14.09 -22.69
C SER A 297 9.36 15.25 -23.24
N GLU A 298 9.98 16.40 -23.50
CA GLU A 298 9.31 17.55 -24.11
C GLU A 298 8.74 17.19 -25.50
N ASP A 299 9.48 16.43 -26.30
CA ASP A 299 9.04 15.92 -27.61
C ASP A 299 7.84 14.96 -27.50
N ASP A 300 7.80 14.12 -26.45
CA ASP A 300 6.63 13.27 -26.19
C ASP A 300 5.38 14.12 -25.93
N PHE A 301 5.50 15.22 -25.17
CA PHE A 301 4.38 16.12 -24.91
C PHE A 301 3.94 16.84 -26.18
N ASP A 302 4.88 17.43 -26.92
CA ASP A 302 4.59 18.18 -28.14
C ASP A 302 3.88 17.30 -29.16
N THR A 303 4.42 16.10 -29.40
CA THR A 303 3.85 15.12 -30.33
C THR A 303 2.47 14.65 -29.84
N ALA A 304 2.31 14.33 -28.55
CA ALA A 304 1.05 13.85 -28.00
C ALA A 304 -0.06 14.92 -28.04
N PHE A 305 0.24 16.18 -27.72
CA PHE A 305 -0.75 17.26 -27.80
C PHE A 305 -1.12 17.59 -29.25
N HIS A 306 -0.14 17.68 -30.15
CA HIS A 306 -0.39 17.94 -31.58
C HIS A 306 -1.28 16.88 -32.22
N GLU A 307 -1.03 15.60 -31.93
CA GLU A 307 -1.86 14.51 -32.46
C GLU A 307 -3.24 14.48 -31.80
N LEU A 308 -3.34 14.81 -30.52
CA LEU A 308 -4.64 14.92 -29.86
C LEU A 308 -5.51 16.04 -30.45
N GLU A 309 -4.92 17.18 -30.81
CA GLU A 309 -5.62 18.28 -31.50
C GLU A 309 -6.19 17.85 -32.87
N LYS A 310 -5.53 16.89 -33.55
CA LYS A 310 -6.02 16.26 -34.79
C LYS A 310 -7.05 15.15 -34.54
N GLY A 311 -7.42 14.89 -33.28
CA GLY A 311 -8.36 13.84 -32.89
C GLY A 311 -7.75 12.45 -32.79
N ASN A 312 -6.43 12.33 -32.63
CA ASN A 312 -5.69 11.07 -32.49
C ASN A 312 -5.19 10.89 -31.04
N ALA A 313 -6.01 10.24 -30.19
CA ALA A 313 -5.67 9.98 -28.79
C ALA A 313 -4.62 8.87 -28.59
N ASP A 314 -4.37 8.04 -29.61
CA ASP A 314 -3.52 6.85 -29.49
C ASP A 314 -2.07 7.19 -29.13
N VAL A 315 -1.57 8.32 -29.62
CA VAL A 315 -0.19 8.75 -29.36
C VAL A 315 -0.02 9.08 -27.88
N MET A 316 -0.91 9.88 -27.30
CA MET A 316 -0.89 10.18 -25.86
C MET A 316 -1.08 8.92 -25.02
N ASN A 317 -2.01 8.04 -25.42
CA ASN A 317 -2.23 6.76 -24.74
C ASN A 317 -0.99 5.86 -24.76
N LYS A 318 -0.22 5.83 -25.87
CA LYS A 318 1.06 5.12 -25.95
C LYS A 318 2.11 5.69 -25.02
N VAL A 319 2.22 7.01 -24.90
CA VAL A 319 3.16 7.67 -23.97
C VAL A 319 2.79 7.33 -22.52
N ILE A 320 1.51 7.45 -22.14
CA ILE A 320 1.01 7.08 -20.81
C ILE A 320 1.29 5.59 -20.52
N LEU A 321 1.05 4.70 -21.49
CA LEU A 321 1.29 3.28 -21.31
C LEU A 321 2.79 2.96 -21.20
N HIS A 322 3.63 3.59 -22.02
CA HIS A 322 5.08 3.43 -21.96
C HIS A 322 5.62 3.83 -20.59
N ARG A 323 5.23 5.02 -20.09
CA ARG A 323 5.60 5.46 -18.74
C ARG A 323 5.09 4.52 -17.66
N SER A 324 3.90 3.93 -17.82
CA SER A 324 3.38 2.95 -16.86
C SER A 324 4.34 1.76 -16.69
N TYR A 325 4.97 1.30 -17.78
CA TYR A 325 6.00 0.26 -17.72
C TYR A 325 7.28 0.73 -17.05
N GLN A 326 7.76 1.93 -17.36
CA GLN A 326 8.94 2.51 -16.71
C GLN A 326 8.75 2.64 -15.19
N VAL A 327 7.58 3.11 -14.75
CA VAL A 327 7.24 3.20 -13.32
C VAL A 327 7.25 1.81 -12.66
N ALA A 328 6.73 0.77 -13.33
CA ALA A 328 6.77 -0.59 -12.81
C ALA A 328 8.20 -1.11 -12.70
N ASP A 329 9.04 -0.89 -13.72
CA ASP A 329 10.44 -1.28 -13.69
C ASP A 329 11.20 -0.57 -12.57
N ASP A 330 11.01 0.74 -12.39
CA ASP A 330 11.60 1.53 -11.30
C ASP A 330 11.24 0.94 -9.93
N ILE A 331 9.95 0.64 -9.71
CA ILE A 331 9.48 0.04 -8.46
C ILE A 331 10.13 -1.33 -8.23
N ILE A 332 10.16 -2.19 -9.26
CA ILE A 332 10.74 -3.53 -9.15
C ILE A 332 12.24 -3.42 -8.84
N GLU A 333 13.00 -2.62 -9.58
CA GLU A 333 14.44 -2.44 -9.32
C GLU A 333 14.70 -1.92 -7.90
N LYS A 334 13.96 -0.91 -7.45
CA LYS A 334 14.14 -0.33 -6.10
C LYS A 334 13.75 -1.31 -5.01
N LEU A 335 12.62 -2.02 -5.13
CA LEU A 335 12.21 -3.04 -4.15
C LEU A 335 13.19 -4.21 -4.12
N MET A 336 13.73 -4.65 -5.25
CA MET A 336 14.65 -5.79 -5.32
C MET A 336 16.04 -5.45 -4.80
N ASN A 337 16.51 -4.20 -4.96
CA ASN A 337 17.87 -3.79 -4.61
C ASN A 337 18.00 -3.10 -3.24
N ASN A 338 16.92 -2.56 -2.67
CA ASN A 338 16.96 -1.88 -1.38
C ASN A 338 16.77 -2.84 -0.20
N LYS A 339 17.52 -2.59 0.89
CA LYS A 339 17.21 -3.06 2.25
C LYS A 339 16.41 -1.96 2.95
N PHE A 340 15.20 -2.29 3.38
CA PHE A 340 14.26 -1.37 4.02
C PHE A 340 14.49 -1.27 5.53
#